data_AF-A0A1F4UFZ4-F1
#
_entry.id   AF-A0A1F4UFZ4-F1
#
_cell.length_a   1.000
_cell.length_b   1.000
_cell.length_c   1.000
_cell.angle_alpha   90.00
_cell.angle_beta   90.00
_cell.angle_gamma   90.00
#
_symmetry.space_group_name_H-M   'P 1'
#
loop_
_entity.id
_entity.type
_entity.pdbx_description
1 polymer ?
#
loop_
_entity_poly.entity_id
_entity_poly.type
_entity_poly.pdbx_seq_one_letter_code
_entity_poly.pdbx_strand_id
1 'polypeptide(L)'
;MKIIITLLFSFFFIFQITYAYSITDVSEHDSRKDCWVIFEESVYDISPYIAQHDEYLDITDWCGRDITEDFKDKGGLDIDHKGSSYSLLETLYIGKVTEEKSDLVPDSLKYDNTVTQDIKEEISNSKTPYNIFIPLLLSFSLYWIPYLLCIKKCKRFSLVKFNAFWNSILFLLLFIPGILFGIFMILRYKLASLWNIDFNFMYWHVELSLVMGLLALNHFIQRIKIYFSQLRK
;
A
#
# COMPACT_ATOMS: atom_id res chain seq x y z
N MET A 1 -29.85 16.40 17.57
CA MET A 1 -28.75 15.44 17.33
C MET A 1 -29.14 14.35 16.31
N LYS A 2 -29.65 14.74 15.13
CA LYS A 2 -30.07 13.82 14.05
C LYS A 2 -29.75 14.30 12.62
N ILE A 3 -28.98 15.40 12.48
CA ILE A 3 -28.69 16.04 11.19
C ILE A 3 -27.20 15.89 10.78
N ILE A 4 -26.34 15.36 11.66
CA ILE A 4 -24.90 15.22 11.40
C ILE A 4 -24.56 13.90 10.67
N ILE A 5 -25.48 12.95 10.58
CA ILE A 5 -25.23 11.62 9.98
C ILE A 5 -25.54 11.59 8.47
N THR A 6 -26.31 12.55 7.93
CA THR A 6 -26.64 12.59 6.50
C THR A 6 -25.62 13.35 5.64
N LEU A 7 -24.71 14.12 6.22
CA LEU A 7 -23.65 14.83 5.48
C LEU A 7 -22.38 14.00 5.29
N LEU A 8 -22.21 12.89 6.02
CA LEU A 8 -21.06 11.98 5.88
C LEU A 8 -21.23 10.94 4.75
N PHE A 9 -22.44 10.79 4.20
CA PHE A 9 -22.70 9.90 3.06
C PHE A 9 -22.62 10.58 1.69
N SER A 10 -22.54 11.91 1.64
CA SER A 10 -22.41 12.68 0.39
C SER A 10 -20.96 13.04 0.03
N PHE A 11 -19.99 12.69 0.89
CA PHE A 11 -18.56 12.96 0.64
C PHE A 11 -17.81 11.73 0.10
N PHE A 12 -18.51 10.62 -0.15
CA PHE A 12 -17.93 9.39 -0.72
C PHE A 12 -18.15 9.25 -2.24
N PHE A 13 -18.35 10.38 -2.91
CA PHE A 13 -18.17 10.51 -4.35
C PHE A 13 -17.11 11.60 -4.58
N ILE A 14 -15.91 11.37 -4.05
CA ILE A 14 -14.73 11.97 -4.64
C ILE A 14 -14.66 11.34 -6.03
N PHE A 15 -15.00 12.12 -7.05
CA PHE A 15 -14.78 11.76 -8.45
C PHE A 15 -13.38 11.17 -8.56
N GLN A 16 -13.29 9.86 -8.79
CA GLN A 16 -12.05 9.26 -9.28
C GLN A 16 -11.86 9.87 -10.66
N ILE A 17 -10.88 10.77 -10.80
CA ILE A 17 -10.44 11.22 -12.11
C ILE A 17 -9.77 10.01 -12.74
N THR A 18 -10.52 9.24 -13.53
CA THR A 18 -9.97 8.21 -14.39
C THR A 18 -9.44 8.89 -15.63
N TYR A 19 -8.12 8.94 -15.77
CA TYR A 19 -7.50 9.39 -17.01
C TYR A 19 -7.82 8.40 -18.13
N ALA A 20 -7.98 8.94 -19.32
CA ALA A 20 -8.33 8.22 -20.53
C ALA A 20 -7.19 8.41 -21.53
N TYR A 21 -6.74 7.31 -22.12
CA TYR A 21 -5.64 7.28 -23.09
C TYR A 21 -6.09 6.53 -24.33
N SER A 22 -5.72 7.04 -25.50
CA SER A 22 -5.88 6.32 -26.75
C SER A 22 -4.77 5.27 -26.92
N ILE A 23 -5.01 4.28 -27.80
CA ILE A 23 -3.96 3.31 -28.17
C ILE A 23 -2.73 4.02 -28.76
N THR A 24 -2.96 5.13 -29.48
CA THR A 24 -1.87 5.96 -30.00
C THR A 24 -1.04 6.61 -28.90
N ASP A 25 -1.66 7.10 -27.82
CA ASP A 25 -0.92 7.66 -26.69
C ASP A 25 -0.02 6.59 -26.07
N VAL A 26 -0.56 5.39 -25.82
CA VAL A 26 0.24 4.28 -25.27
C VAL A 26 1.41 3.92 -26.18
N SER A 27 1.21 3.91 -27.51
CA SER A 27 2.26 3.55 -28.47
C SER A 27 3.45 4.52 -28.52
N GLU A 28 3.31 5.74 -27.98
CA GLU A 28 4.42 6.70 -27.88
C GLU A 28 5.38 6.36 -26.72
N HIS A 29 4.94 5.52 -25.78
CA HIS A 29 5.72 5.07 -24.62
C HIS A 29 6.26 3.64 -24.86
N ASP A 30 7.15 3.52 -25.85
CA ASP A 30 7.67 2.25 -26.38
C ASP A 30 9.11 1.90 -25.95
N SER A 31 9.66 2.62 -24.97
CA SER A 31 11.08 2.54 -24.63
C SER A 31 11.32 2.04 -23.20
N ARG A 32 12.49 1.45 -22.96
CA ARG A 32 12.87 0.92 -21.62
C ARG A 32 12.72 1.92 -20.46
N LYS A 33 12.86 3.22 -20.72
CA LYS A 33 12.78 4.27 -19.67
C LYS A 33 11.40 4.92 -19.61
N ASP A 34 10.54 4.62 -20.57
CA ASP A 34 9.24 5.22 -20.77
C ASP A 34 8.37 4.21 -21.52
N CYS A 35 7.74 3.33 -20.74
CA CYS A 35 7.11 2.10 -21.20
C CYS A 35 5.72 1.97 -20.61
N TRP A 36 4.71 2.14 -21.46
CA TRP A 36 3.32 1.89 -21.10
C TRP A 36 2.81 0.64 -21.78
N VAL A 37 1.85 -0.01 -21.12
CA VAL A 37 1.20 -1.22 -21.64
C VAL A 37 -0.30 -1.16 -21.42
N ILE A 38 -1.03 -1.85 -22.29
CA ILE A 38 -2.47 -2.07 -22.12
C ILE A 38 -2.70 -3.49 -21.57
N PHE A 39 -3.54 -3.60 -20.55
CA PHE A 39 -4.05 -4.87 -20.05
C PHE A 39 -5.55 -4.72 -19.72
N GLU A 40 -6.40 -5.53 -20.34
CA GLU A 40 -7.86 -5.51 -20.14
C GLU A 40 -8.47 -4.09 -20.15
N GLU A 41 -8.26 -3.36 -21.26
CA GLU A 41 -8.79 -1.99 -21.47
C GLU A 41 -8.26 -0.93 -20.49
N SER A 42 -7.22 -1.25 -19.72
CA SER A 42 -6.57 -0.36 -18.77
C SER A 42 -5.12 -0.11 -19.18
N VAL A 43 -4.60 1.07 -18.85
CA VAL A 43 -3.26 1.51 -19.19
C VAL A 43 -2.40 1.57 -17.93
N TYR A 44 -1.17 1.07 -18.05
CA TYR A 44 -0.23 0.92 -16.95
C TYR A 44 1.14 1.46 -17.34
N ASP A 45 1.76 2.23 -16.44
CA ASP A 45 3.16 2.67 -16.59
C ASP A 45 4.09 1.68 -15.88
N ILE A 46 4.78 0.85 -16.67
CA ILE A 46 5.68 -0.20 -16.15
C ILE A 46 7.14 0.23 -16.15
N SER A 47 7.46 1.45 -16.57
CA SER A 47 8.82 2.03 -16.56
C SER A 47 9.59 1.80 -15.25
N PRO A 48 9.01 2.00 -14.05
CA PRO A 48 9.75 1.78 -12.79
C PRO A 48 10.02 0.29 -12.49
N TYR A 49 9.35 -0.63 -13.17
CA TYR A 49 9.43 -2.06 -12.90
C TYR A 49 10.39 -2.80 -13.85
N ILE A 50 10.59 -2.31 -15.08
CA ILE A 50 11.37 -3.01 -16.11
C ILE A 50 12.75 -3.45 -15.63
N ALA A 51 13.50 -2.58 -14.96
CA ALA A 51 14.85 -2.92 -14.49
C ALA A 51 14.89 -4.12 -13.52
N GLN A 52 13.83 -4.34 -12.73
CA GLN A 52 13.71 -5.48 -11.82
C GLN A 52 13.28 -6.75 -12.55
N HIS A 53 12.46 -6.62 -13.60
CA HIS A 53 11.99 -7.75 -14.38
C HIS A 53 13.08 -8.31 -15.31
N ASP A 54 13.82 -7.40 -15.96
CA ASP A 54 14.90 -7.71 -16.91
C ASP A 54 16.05 -8.54 -16.30
N GLU A 55 16.17 -8.59 -14.97
CA GLU A 55 17.13 -9.46 -14.29
C GLU A 55 16.93 -10.94 -14.66
N TYR A 56 15.71 -11.32 -15.01
CA TYR A 56 15.33 -12.70 -15.33
C TYR A 56 14.78 -12.85 -16.75
N LEU A 57 14.07 -11.83 -17.27
CA LEU A 57 13.49 -11.86 -18.62
C LEU A 57 13.26 -10.43 -19.13
N ASP A 58 13.82 -10.12 -20.29
CA ASP A 58 13.59 -8.83 -20.95
C ASP A 58 12.14 -8.75 -21.46
N ILE A 59 11.41 -7.72 -21.02
CA ILE A 59 10.03 -7.42 -21.45
C ILE A 59 9.94 -6.09 -22.18
N THR A 60 11.05 -5.52 -22.64
CA THR A 60 11.05 -4.23 -23.35
C THR A 60 10.21 -4.30 -24.63
N ASP A 61 10.10 -5.47 -25.27
CA ASP A 61 9.25 -5.68 -26.47
C ASP A 61 7.74 -5.51 -26.19
N TRP A 62 7.34 -5.45 -24.92
CA TRP A 62 5.97 -5.21 -24.49
C TRP A 62 5.62 -3.72 -24.40
N CYS A 63 6.59 -2.82 -24.49
CA CYS A 63 6.34 -1.40 -24.40
C CYS A 63 5.51 -0.91 -25.60
N GLY A 64 4.54 -0.03 -25.30
CA GLY A 64 3.70 0.61 -26.30
C GLY A 64 2.58 -0.26 -26.87
N ARG A 65 2.27 -1.43 -26.29
CA ARG A 65 1.28 -2.37 -26.85
C ARG A 65 0.30 -2.94 -25.82
N ASP A 66 -0.72 -3.61 -26.33
CA ASP A 66 -1.60 -4.46 -25.56
C ASP A 66 -0.92 -5.80 -25.27
N ILE A 67 -0.78 -6.10 -23.99
CA ILE A 67 -0.10 -7.29 -23.47
C ILE A 67 -1.09 -8.26 -22.82
N THR A 68 -2.41 -8.09 -23.01
CA THR A 68 -3.43 -8.87 -22.32
C THR A 68 -3.22 -10.38 -22.50
N GLU A 69 -2.92 -10.82 -23.72
CA GLU A 69 -2.64 -12.22 -24.02
C GLU A 69 -1.25 -12.64 -23.52
N ASP A 70 -0.20 -11.88 -23.86
CA ASP A 70 1.18 -12.15 -23.45
C ASP A 70 1.36 -12.23 -21.93
N PHE A 71 0.61 -11.41 -21.20
CA PHE A 71 0.58 -11.43 -19.75
C PHE A 71 -0.14 -12.69 -19.26
N LYS A 72 -1.29 -13.07 -19.83
CA LYS A 72 -2.02 -14.27 -19.38
C LYS A 72 -1.34 -15.59 -19.71
N ASP A 73 -0.48 -15.62 -20.72
CA ASP A 73 0.19 -16.84 -21.16
C ASP A 73 1.71 -16.84 -20.92
N LYS A 74 2.27 -15.75 -20.37
CA LYS A 74 3.71 -15.51 -20.18
C LYS A 74 4.52 -15.56 -21.48
N GLY A 75 4.00 -14.95 -22.54
CA GLY A 75 4.65 -14.91 -23.84
C GLY A 75 4.65 -16.29 -24.51
N GLY A 76 3.50 -16.96 -24.52
CA GLY A 76 3.29 -18.23 -25.22
C GLY A 76 3.67 -19.50 -24.43
N LEU A 77 3.81 -19.41 -23.11
CA LEU A 77 4.05 -20.57 -22.23
C LEU A 77 2.76 -21.26 -21.77
N ASP A 78 1.59 -20.70 -22.08
CA ASP A 78 0.26 -21.17 -21.66
C ASP A 78 0.15 -21.33 -20.12
N ILE A 79 0.89 -20.49 -19.39
CA ILE A 79 0.92 -20.50 -17.92
C ILE A 79 0.65 -19.09 -17.41
N ASP A 80 -0.47 -18.93 -16.72
CA ASP A 80 -0.87 -17.65 -16.14
C ASP A 80 0.09 -17.13 -15.06
N HIS A 81 0.17 -15.81 -14.98
CA HIS A 81 0.84 -15.11 -13.90
C HIS A 81 0.18 -15.42 -12.55
N LYS A 82 0.98 -15.36 -11.49
CA LYS A 82 0.47 -15.53 -10.13
C LYS A 82 -0.37 -14.29 -9.77
N GLY A 83 -1.36 -14.42 -8.88
CA GLY A 83 -2.15 -13.28 -8.42
C GLY A 83 -1.34 -12.10 -7.86
N SER A 84 -0.12 -12.34 -7.35
CA SER A 84 0.79 -11.27 -6.94
C SER A 84 1.28 -10.38 -8.09
N SER A 85 1.40 -10.92 -9.30
CA SER A 85 1.78 -10.16 -10.49
C SER A 85 0.64 -9.26 -10.95
N TYR A 86 -0.61 -9.73 -10.85
CA TYR A 86 -1.80 -8.91 -11.09
C TYR A 86 -1.89 -7.77 -10.07
N SER A 87 -1.68 -8.05 -8.78
CA SER A 87 -1.66 -6.98 -7.76
C SER A 87 -0.53 -5.97 -7.97
N LEU A 88 0.61 -6.40 -8.51
CA LEU A 88 1.70 -5.50 -8.85
C LEU A 88 1.32 -4.61 -10.05
N LEU A 89 0.75 -5.20 -11.10
CA LEU A 89 0.26 -4.48 -12.27
C LEU A 89 -0.77 -3.41 -11.87
N GLU A 90 -1.70 -3.73 -10.97
CA GLU A 90 -2.66 -2.76 -10.43
C GLU A 90 -2.01 -1.52 -9.80
N THR A 91 -0.84 -1.65 -9.16
CA THR A 91 -0.13 -0.49 -8.59
C THR A 91 0.45 0.46 -9.64
N LEU A 92 0.57 0.00 -10.87
CA LEU A 92 1.12 0.72 -12.01
C LEU A 92 0.03 1.34 -12.89
N TYR A 93 -1.25 1.21 -12.48
CA TYR A 93 -2.40 1.72 -13.23
C TYR A 93 -2.38 3.25 -13.33
N ILE A 94 -2.54 3.76 -14.55
CA ILE A 94 -2.59 5.21 -14.83
C ILE A 94 -3.90 5.66 -15.48
N GLY A 95 -4.69 4.77 -16.09
CA GLY A 95 -5.97 5.14 -16.71
C GLY A 95 -6.62 4.05 -17.55
N LYS A 96 -7.66 4.41 -18.31
CA LYS A 96 -8.39 3.51 -19.22
C LYS A 96 -8.10 3.78 -20.69
N VAL A 97 -8.27 2.76 -21.52
CA VAL A 97 -8.25 2.90 -22.97
C VAL A 97 -9.54 3.56 -23.45
N THR A 98 -9.43 4.50 -24.40
CA THR A 98 -10.57 5.10 -25.09
C THR A 98 -10.41 5.03 -26.60
N GLU A 99 -11.52 4.74 -27.30
CA GLU A 99 -11.55 4.59 -28.76
C GLU A 99 -11.45 5.93 -29.52
N GLU A 100 -11.54 7.07 -28.83
CA GLU A 100 -11.50 8.39 -29.44
C GLU A 100 -10.27 9.19 -28.98
N LYS A 101 -9.63 9.91 -29.91
CA LYS A 101 -8.75 11.03 -29.59
C LYS A 101 -9.58 12.05 -28.79
N SER A 102 -9.43 12.04 -27.48
CA SER A 102 -10.01 13.06 -26.63
C SER A 102 -9.29 14.39 -26.88
N ASP A 103 -9.78 15.15 -27.85
CA ASP A 103 -9.44 16.57 -28.07
C ASP A 103 -9.99 17.48 -26.93
N LEU A 104 -10.30 16.93 -25.75
CA LEU A 104 -10.66 17.71 -24.57
C LEU A 104 -9.40 18.07 -23.76
N VAL A 105 -8.51 18.83 -24.40
CA VAL A 105 -7.51 19.65 -23.69
C VAL A 105 -8.19 20.98 -23.33
N PRO A 106 -8.27 21.39 -22.05
CA PRO A 106 -8.50 22.79 -21.72
C PRO A 106 -7.35 23.61 -22.32
N ASP A 107 -7.70 24.55 -23.20
CA ASP A 107 -6.86 25.44 -24.02
C ASP A 107 -5.97 26.42 -23.21
N SER A 108 -5.31 25.95 -22.14
CA SER A 108 -4.52 26.82 -21.28
C SER A 108 -3.33 26.14 -20.62
N LEU A 109 -2.51 25.38 -21.36
CA LEU A 109 -1.10 25.18 -20.99
C LEU A 109 -0.24 25.02 -22.25
N LYS A 110 0.19 26.16 -22.82
CA LYS A 110 1.43 26.19 -23.61
C LYS A 110 2.59 25.87 -22.66
N TYR A 111 3.16 24.70 -22.83
CA TYR A 111 4.33 24.24 -22.10
C TYR A 111 5.58 24.97 -22.63
N ASP A 112 6.12 25.84 -21.77
CA ASP A 112 7.43 26.46 -21.86
C ASP A 112 8.46 25.54 -21.18
N ASN A 113 9.69 25.50 -21.70
CA ASN A 113 10.72 24.49 -21.43
C ASN A 113 11.40 24.66 -20.04
N THR A 114 10.63 24.62 -18.96
CA THR A 114 11.12 24.82 -17.57
C THR A 114 10.98 23.56 -16.69
N VAL A 115 10.70 22.39 -17.28
CA VAL A 115 10.34 21.16 -16.54
C VAL A 115 11.51 20.30 -16.06
N THR A 116 12.74 20.78 -16.19
CA THR A 116 13.87 20.08 -15.57
C THR A 116 13.92 20.24 -14.04
N GLN A 117 13.10 21.12 -13.44
CA GLN A 117 12.99 21.25 -11.98
C GLN A 117 11.83 20.45 -11.37
N ASP A 118 10.71 20.26 -12.08
CA ASP A 118 9.52 19.59 -11.53
C ASP A 118 9.66 18.06 -11.46
N ILE A 119 10.43 17.44 -12.36
CA ILE A 119 10.72 15.99 -12.32
C ILE A 119 11.44 15.59 -11.03
N LYS A 120 12.20 16.51 -10.42
CA LYS A 120 12.89 16.25 -9.15
C LYS A 120 11.94 16.30 -7.94
N GLU A 121 10.79 16.96 -8.09
CA GLU A 121 9.74 17.04 -7.07
C GLU A 121 8.77 15.85 -7.17
N GLU A 122 8.47 15.35 -8.37
CA GLU A 122 7.61 14.16 -8.55
C GLU A 122 8.28 12.84 -8.13
N ILE A 123 9.59 12.67 -8.38
CA ILE A 123 10.34 11.51 -7.88
C ILE A 123 10.41 11.53 -6.33
N SER A 124 10.30 12.70 -5.70
CA SER A 124 10.17 12.84 -4.24
C SER A 124 8.76 12.52 -3.71
N ASN A 125 7.77 12.34 -4.60
CA ASN A 125 6.35 12.22 -4.25
C ASN A 125 5.75 10.86 -4.63
N SER A 126 6.59 9.87 -4.98
CA SER A 126 6.28 8.44 -4.85
C SER A 126 6.01 8.13 -3.37
N LYS A 127 4.86 8.57 -2.90
CA LYS A 127 4.38 8.32 -1.55
C LYS A 127 3.98 6.87 -1.55
N THR A 128 4.66 6.09 -0.72
CA THR A 128 4.18 4.76 -0.37
C THR A 128 2.71 4.88 0.07
N PRO A 129 1.85 3.90 -0.26
CA PRO A 129 0.45 3.94 0.20
C PRO A 129 0.35 3.85 1.73
N TYR A 130 1.45 3.51 2.39
CA TYR A 130 1.57 3.37 3.84
C TYR A 130 1.82 4.72 4.50
N ASN A 131 1.02 5.04 5.50
CA ASN A 131 1.17 6.28 6.24
C ASN A 131 1.89 5.98 7.55
N ILE A 132 3.21 6.18 7.62
CA ILE A 132 3.98 5.86 8.84
C ILE A 132 3.64 6.80 10.01
N PHE A 133 3.32 8.06 9.73
CA PHE A 133 3.17 9.09 10.76
C PHE A 133 1.93 8.88 11.64
N ILE A 134 0.80 8.50 11.04
CA ILE A 134 -0.47 8.32 11.78
C ILE A 134 -0.37 7.16 12.80
N PRO A 135 -0.02 5.92 12.41
CA PRO A 135 0.25 4.81 13.32
C PRO A 135 1.27 5.16 14.39
N LEU A 136 2.32 5.90 14.01
CA LEU A 136 3.38 6.29 14.94
C LEU A 136 2.86 7.19 16.05
N LEU A 137 2.18 8.28 15.69
CA LEU A 137 1.63 9.22 16.66
C LEU A 137 0.53 8.57 17.51
N LEU A 138 -0.34 7.77 16.88
CA LEU A 138 -1.43 7.09 17.55
C LEU A 138 -0.93 6.09 18.59
N SER A 139 -0.03 5.17 18.19
CA SER A 139 0.51 4.15 19.09
C SER A 139 1.35 4.75 20.22
N PHE A 140 2.15 5.77 19.92
CA PHE A 140 2.94 6.47 20.93
C PHE A 140 2.03 7.15 21.96
N SER A 141 1.00 7.87 21.51
CA SER A 141 0.03 8.54 22.38
C SER A 141 -0.76 7.55 23.22
N LEU A 142 -1.23 6.46 22.59
CA LEU A 142 -2.02 5.42 23.24
C LEU A 142 -1.25 4.71 24.37
N TYR A 143 0.06 4.56 24.22
CA TYR A 143 0.91 3.93 25.22
C TYR A 143 1.36 4.91 26.32
N TRP A 144 1.94 6.05 25.94
CA TRP A 144 2.64 6.94 26.87
C TRP A 144 1.70 7.85 27.68
N ILE A 145 0.57 8.29 27.11
CA ILE A 145 -0.37 9.15 27.86
C ILE A 145 -0.91 8.40 29.10
N PRO A 146 -1.45 7.17 28.99
CA PRO A 146 -1.94 6.47 30.17
C PRO A 146 -0.81 6.06 31.12
N TYR A 147 0.39 5.75 30.62
CA TYR A 147 1.56 5.45 31.45
C TYR A 147 1.95 6.63 32.34
N LEU A 148 2.04 7.84 31.78
CA LEU A 148 2.36 9.06 32.53
C LEU A 148 1.28 9.39 33.56
N LEU A 149 0.00 9.16 33.23
CA LEU A 149 -1.10 9.29 34.19
C LEU A 149 -1.00 8.30 35.35
N CYS A 150 -0.58 7.06 35.09
CA CYS A 150 -0.38 6.04 36.13
C CYS A 150 0.76 6.41 37.09
N ILE A 151 1.86 6.97 36.58
CA ILE A 151 3.02 7.36 37.41
C ILE A 151 2.72 8.57 38.30
N LYS A 152 1.90 9.52 37.83
CA LYS A 152 1.54 10.74 38.59
C LYS A 152 0.58 10.49 39.78
N LYS A 153 0.60 9.29 40.38
CA LYS A 153 -0.21 8.87 41.54
C LYS A 153 -1.72 9.08 41.37
N CYS A 154 -2.26 8.73 40.20
CA CYS A 154 -3.72 8.62 40.06
C CYS A 154 -4.21 7.38 40.82
N LYS A 155 -5.00 7.54 41.89
CA LYS A 155 -5.57 6.43 42.71
C LYS A 155 -6.38 5.40 41.91
N ARG A 156 -6.75 5.71 40.66
CA ARG A 156 -7.64 4.89 39.82
C ARG A 156 -6.93 3.75 39.07
N PHE A 157 -5.65 3.89 38.73
CA PHE A 157 -4.91 2.89 37.94
C PHE A 157 -3.52 2.66 38.53
N SER A 158 -3.24 1.42 38.95
CA SER A 158 -1.91 1.03 39.40
C SER A 158 -1.03 0.67 38.21
N LEU A 159 0.28 0.94 38.33
CA LEU A 159 1.28 0.55 37.34
C LEU A 159 1.25 -0.96 37.06
N VAL A 160 0.93 -1.77 38.08
CA VAL A 160 0.75 -3.23 37.94
C VAL A 160 -0.39 -3.56 36.98
N LYS A 161 -1.56 -2.91 37.12
CA LYS A 161 -2.71 -3.12 36.23
C LYS A 161 -2.43 -2.64 34.81
N PHE A 162 -1.73 -1.51 34.66
CA PHE A 162 -1.29 -1.02 33.35
C PHE A 162 -0.38 -2.03 32.65
N ASN A 163 0.61 -2.58 33.37
CA ASN A 163 1.51 -3.59 32.81
C ASN A 163 0.79 -4.89 32.46
N ALA A 164 -0.12 -5.36 33.32
CA ALA A 164 -0.93 -6.53 33.04
C ALA A 164 -1.78 -6.35 31.78
N PHE A 165 -2.43 -5.19 31.64
CA PHE A 165 -3.21 -4.84 30.45
C PHE A 165 -2.39 -4.89 29.17
N TRP A 166 -1.22 -4.22 29.13
CA TRP A 166 -0.39 -4.20 27.93
C TRP A 166 0.26 -5.55 27.61
N ASN A 167 0.62 -6.35 28.63
CA ASN A 167 1.06 -7.72 28.42
C ASN A 167 -0.03 -8.55 27.73
N SER A 168 -1.29 -8.42 28.17
CA SER A 168 -2.43 -9.13 27.57
C SER A 168 -2.74 -8.62 26.17
N ILE A 169 -2.76 -7.30 25.95
CA ILE A 169 -3.03 -6.71 24.63
C ILE A 169 -1.95 -7.10 23.63
N LEU A 170 -0.67 -6.96 23.97
CA LEU A 170 0.41 -7.31 23.05
C LEU A 170 0.40 -8.80 22.75
N PHE A 171 0.15 -9.66 23.74
CA PHE A 171 0.01 -11.08 23.49
C PHE A 171 -1.14 -11.36 22.51
N LEU A 172 -2.34 -10.82 22.76
CA LEU A 172 -3.51 -11.09 21.92
C LEU A 172 -3.34 -10.51 20.51
N LEU A 173 -2.87 -9.27 20.38
CA LEU A 173 -2.76 -8.58 19.10
C LEU A 173 -1.56 -9.06 18.27
N LEU A 174 -0.42 -9.41 18.87
CA LEU A 174 0.69 -9.96 18.08
C LEU A 174 0.46 -11.43 17.72
N PHE A 175 -0.03 -12.24 18.67
CA PHE A 175 -0.12 -13.69 18.46
C PHE A 175 -1.27 -14.08 17.55
N ILE A 176 -2.50 -13.60 17.85
CA ILE A 176 -3.70 -14.07 17.15
C ILE A 176 -3.73 -13.56 15.71
N PRO A 177 -3.68 -12.23 15.44
CA PRO A 177 -3.52 -11.70 14.09
C PRO A 177 -2.33 -12.28 13.34
N GLY A 178 -1.15 -12.40 13.96
CA GLY A 178 0.05 -12.91 13.29
C GLY A 178 -0.15 -14.34 12.75
N ILE A 179 -0.67 -15.24 13.58
CA ILE A 179 -0.90 -16.63 13.20
C ILE A 179 -2.09 -16.75 12.23
N LEU A 180 -3.21 -16.11 12.52
CA LEU A 180 -4.40 -16.18 11.68
C LEU A 180 -4.13 -15.61 10.28
N PHE A 181 -3.43 -14.48 10.22
CA PHE A 181 -3.03 -13.87 8.96
C PHE A 181 -2.08 -14.77 8.18
N GLY A 182 -1.06 -15.34 8.83
CA GLY A 182 -0.13 -16.28 8.19
C GLY A 182 -0.83 -17.52 7.62
N ILE A 183 -1.73 -18.15 8.39
CA ILE A 183 -2.52 -19.30 7.94
C ILE A 183 -3.42 -18.90 6.77
N PHE A 184 -4.10 -17.76 6.87
CA PHE A 184 -4.96 -17.25 5.81
C PHE A 184 -4.18 -17.06 4.51
N MET A 185 -2.99 -16.46 4.58
CA MET A 185 -2.13 -16.26 3.39
C MET A 185 -1.68 -17.60 2.78
N ILE A 186 -1.36 -18.61 3.59
CA ILE A 186 -1.03 -19.95 3.09
C ILE A 186 -2.24 -20.60 2.42
N LEU A 187 -3.43 -20.49 3.01
CA LEU A 187 -4.66 -21.03 2.44
C LEU A 187 -5.03 -20.34 1.13
N ARG A 188 -4.75 -19.04 1.01
CA ARG A 188 -4.98 -18.26 -0.21
C ARG A 188 -4.18 -18.79 -1.41
N TYR A 189 -3.03 -19.43 -1.21
CA TYR A 189 -2.31 -20.12 -2.29
C TYR A 189 -3.00 -21.40 -2.77
N LYS A 190 -3.78 -22.06 -1.92
CA LYS A 190 -4.44 -23.34 -2.23
C LYS A 190 -5.89 -23.17 -2.67
N LEU A 191 -6.54 -22.09 -2.24
CA LEU A 191 -7.95 -21.81 -2.47
C LEU A 191 -8.08 -20.51 -3.26
N ALA A 192 -8.23 -20.63 -4.58
CA ALA A 192 -8.38 -19.49 -5.49
C ALA A 192 -9.57 -18.58 -5.11
N SER A 193 -10.62 -19.13 -4.51
CA SER A 193 -11.78 -18.36 -4.03
C SER A 193 -11.46 -17.31 -2.97
N LEU A 194 -10.36 -17.46 -2.23
CA LEU A 194 -9.93 -16.49 -1.22
C LEU A 194 -9.29 -15.23 -1.83
N TRP A 195 -9.00 -15.23 -3.13
CA TRP A 195 -8.52 -14.03 -3.85
C TRP A 195 -9.65 -13.06 -4.18
N ASN A 196 -10.90 -13.51 -4.25
CA ASN A 196 -12.05 -12.66 -4.56
C ASN A 196 -12.53 -11.80 -3.38
N ILE A 197 -11.78 -11.79 -2.28
CA ILE A 197 -12.10 -10.99 -1.10
C ILE A 197 -11.56 -9.59 -1.33
N ASP A 198 -12.46 -8.61 -1.45
CA ASP A 198 -12.15 -7.18 -1.56
C ASP A 198 -11.59 -6.63 -0.24
N PHE A 199 -10.34 -6.99 0.05
CA PHE A 199 -9.60 -6.54 1.22
C PHE A 199 -8.11 -6.47 0.90
N ASN A 200 -7.50 -5.31 1.12
CA ASN A 200 -6.07 -5.12 0.88
C ASN A 200 -5.24 -5.73 2.01
N PHE A 201 -5.01 -7.04 1.93
CA PHE A 201 -4.28 -7.81 2.94
C PHE A 201 -2.86 -7.27 3.17
N MET A 202 -2.16 -6.85 2.11
CA MET A 202 -0.79 -6.34 2.23
C MET A 202 -0.78 -5.00 2.98
N TYR A 203 -1.69 -4.09 2.64
CA TYR A 203 -1.85 -2.81 3.32
C TYR A 203 -2.05 -2.99 4.82
N TRP A 204 -3.10 -3.75 5.19
CA TRP A 204 -3.47 -3.94 6.59
C TRP A 204 -2.45 -4.75 7.38
N HIS A 205 -1.76 -5.69 6.74
CA HIS A 205 -0.68 -6.43 7.38
C HIS A 205 0.45 -5.49 7.82
N VAL A 206 0.89 -4.60 6.93
CA VAL A 206 1.97 -3.66 7.21
C VAL A 206 1.54 -2.62 8.25
N GLU A 207 0.39 -1.97 8.05
CA GLU A 207 -0.11 -0.93 8.96
C GLU A 207 -0.35 -1.47 10.37
N LEU A 208 -1.00 -2.63 10.50
CA LEU A 208 -1.20 -3.27 11.80
C LEU A 208 0.14 -3.69 12.44
N SER A 209 1.08 -4.20 11.64
CA SER A 209 2.42 -4.59 12.13
C SER A 209 3.21 -3.38 12.62
N LEU A 210 3.10 -2.22 11.97
CA LEU A 210 3.71 -0.97 12.42
C LEU A 210 3.14 -0.52 13.77
N VAL A 211 1.82 -0.51 13.92
CA VAL A 211 1.16 -0.16 15.19
C VAL A 211 1.60 -1.12 16.31
N MET A 212 1.51 -2.42 16.07
CA MET A 212 1.83 -3.45 17.07
C MET A 212 3.31 -3.47 17.43
N GLY A 213 4.19 -3.35 16.43
CA GLY A 213 5.64 -3.29 16.61
C GLY A 213 6.05 -2.08 17.43
N LEU A 214 5.46 -0.90 17.17
CA LEU A 214 5.76 0.31 17.93
C LEU A 214 5.19 0.26 19.35
N LEU A 215 3.99 -0.28 19.56
CA LEU A 215 3.46 -0.53 20.90
C LEU A 215 4.36 -1.51 21.69
N ALA A 216 4.81 -2.60 21.05
CA ALA A 216 5.72 -3.56 21.66
C ALA A 216 7.08 -2.93 21.99
N LEU A 217 7.63 -2.11 21.10
CA LEU A 217 8.89 -1.38 21.31
C LEU A 217 8.77 -0.41 22.48
N ASN A 218 7.72 0.41 22.53
CA ASN A 218 7.47 1.32 23.65
C ASN A 218 7.34 0.56 24.98
N HIS A 219 6.65 -0.58 24.95
CA HIS A 219 6.50 -1.44 26.12
C HIS A 219 7.83 -2.06 26.58
N PHE A 220 8.64 -2.51 25.63
CA PHE A 220 9.98 -3.01 25.89
C PHE A 220 10.88 -1.93 26.50
N ILE A 221 10.94 -0.73 25.89
CA ILE A 221 11.72 0.41 26.40
C ILE A 221 11.34 0.73 27.84
N GLN A 222 10.04 0.78 28.14
CA GLN A 222 9.54 1.04 29.48
C GLN A 222 10.02 -0.01 30.51
N ARG A 223 10.23 -1.26 30.08
CA ARG A 223 10.65 -2.37 30.95
C ARG A 223 12.11 -2.78 30.80
N ILE A 224 12.90 -2.05 30.01
CA ILE A 224 14.25 -2.48 29.63
C ILE A 224 15.15 -2.72 30.85
N LYS A 225 15.00 -1.91 31.91
CA LYS A 225 15.73 -2.09 33.18
C LYS A 225 15.41 -3.41 33.88
N ILE A 226 14.17 -3.87 33.82
CA ILE A 226 13.75 -5.16 34.42
C ILE A 226 14.37 -6.30 33.62
N TYR A 227 14.32 -6.24 32.29
CA TYR A 227 14.97 -7.24 31.45
C TYR A 227 16.48 -7.31 31.74
N PHE A 228 17.17 -6.17 31.82
CA PHE A 228 18.58 -6.17 32.18
C PHE A 228 18.86 -6.67 33.60
N SER A 229 17.93 -6.50 34.54
CA SER A 229 18.09 -7.05 35.88
C SER A 229 18.04 -8.58 35.90
N GLN A 230 17.28 -9.20 35.00
CA GLN A 230 17.20 -10.67 34.86
C GLN A 230 18.46 -11.27 34.22
N LEU A 231 19.18 -10.48 33.42
CA LEU A 231 20.45 -10.87 32.80
C LEU A 231 21.64 -10.73 33.74
N ARG A 232 21.50 -9.95 34.82
CA ARG A 232 22.54 -9.74 35.82
C ARG A 232 22.46 -10.88 36.84
N LYS A 233 23.35 -11.87 36.70
CA LYS A 233 23.63 -12.86 37.74
C LYS A 233 24.19 -12.21 38.99
#